data_AF-A0A807ZM13-F1
#
_entry.id   AF-A0A807ZM13-F1
#
_cell.length_a   1.000
_cell.length_b   1.000
_cell.length_c   1.000
_cell.angle_alpha   90.00
_cell.angle_beta   90.00
_cell.angle_gamma   90.00
#
_symmetry.space_group_name_H-M   'P 1'
#
loop_
_entity.id
_entity.type
_entity.pdbx_description
1 polymer ?
#
loop_
_entity_poly.entity_id
_entity_poly.type
_entity_poly.pdbx_seq_one_letter_code
_entity_poly.pdbx_strand_id
1 'polypeptide(L)'
;MLKDFFVARQPIFDHSGKLWAFELLFRTGLSEHAAIIDNPDAATMLVASDGFLRATSGLPDNIKLCINFTEKLIFQRFPLALPPQKTVIEILENVPVTPKLVERLRELKAEGYMIALDDFVGNPSYKDIFPYIDIIKLDCLGHSVAEVIDQCCPVKHP
;
A
#
# COMPACT_ATOMS: atom_id res chain seq x y z
N MET A 1 -0.75 -9.03 27.14
CA MET A 1 0.54 -8.32 27.07
C MET A 1 0.85 -8.19 25.60
N LEU A 2 0.81 -6.98 25.02
CA LEU A 2 1.19 -6.79 23.62
C LEU A 2 2.67 -7.16 23.51
N LYS A 3 3.01 -8.09 22.62
CA LYS A 3 4.39 -8.30 22.17
C LYS A 3 4.92 -6.95 21.68
N ASP A 4 6.18 -6.66 21.98
CA ASP A 4 6.88 -5.54 21.35
C ASP A 4 6.73 -5.69 19.83
N PHE A 5 6.30 -4.61 19.16
CA PHE A 5 6.22 -4.56 17.71
C PHE A 5 7.09 -3.42 17.20
N PHE A 6 7.58 -3.59 15.98
CA PHE A 6 8.45 -2.63 15.32
C PHE A 6 7.79 -2.18 14.03
N VAL A 7 8.06 -0.94 13.65
CA VAL A 7 7.63 -0.38 12.37
C VAL A 7 8.87 -0.01 11.60
N ALA A 8 9.13 -0.75 10.53
CA ALA A 8 10.20 -0.44 9.60
C ALA A 8 9.71 0.58 8.56
N ARG A 9 10.63 1.44 8.11
CA ARG A 9 10.42 2.38 7.00
C ARG A 9 11.27 1.93 5.83
N GLN A 10 10.62 1.49 4.75
CA GLN A 10 11.32 1.15 3.51
C GLN A 10 11.24 2.34 2.55
N PRO A 11 12.37 2.96 2.16
CA PRO A 11 12.34 4.13 1.30
C PRO A 11 11.91 3.77 -0.13
N ILE A 12 11.05 4.60 -0.70
CA ILE A 12 10.64 4.56 -2.10
C ILE A 12 11.18 5.82 -2.78
N PHE A 13 11.96 5.63 -3.84
CA PHE A 13 12.58 6.71 -4.61
C PHE A 13 11.83 6.91 -5.93
N ASP A 14 11.77 8.16 -6.39
CA ASP A 14 11.31 8.46 -7.75
C ASP A 14 12.38 8.13 -8.81
N HIS A 15 12.03 8.31 -10.08
CA HIS A 15 12.93 8.07 -11.22
C HIS A 15 14.20 8.94 -11.22
N SER A 16 14.26 10.00 -10.41
CA SER A 16 15.45 10.84 -10.22
C SER A 16 16.33 10.40 -9.04
N GLY A 17 15.91 9.35 -8.32
CA GLY A 17 16.58 8.87 -7.11
C GLY A 17 16.27 9.71 -5.86
N LYS A 18 15.28 10.60 -5.93
CA LYS A 18 14.87 11.41 -4.77
C LYS A 18 13.85 10.62 -3.94
N LEU A 19 13.99 10.70 -2.62
CA LEU A 19 13.02 10.09 -1.70
C LEU A 19 11.62 10.66 -1.97
N TRP A 20 10.69 9.77 -2.27
CA TRP A 20 9.30 10.12 -2.62
C TRP A 20 8.34 9.70 -1.50
N ALA A 21 8.48 8.48 -0.99
CA ALA A 21 7.67 7.96 0.10
C ALA A 21 8.46 6.97 0.96
N PHE A 22 7.83 6.52 2.05
CA PHE A 22 8.21 5.29 2.72
C PHE A 22 7.05 4.31 2.68
N GLU A 23 7.32 3.04 2.48
CA GLU A 23 6.41 1.98 2.87
C GLU A 23 6.58 1.66 4.35
N LEU A 24 5.46 1.58 5.08
CA LEU A 24 5.46 1.20 6.48
C LEU A 24 5.20 -0.28 6.64
N LEU A 25 6.15 -0.94 7.29
CA LEU A 25 6.14 -2.38 7.41
C LEU A 25 6.11 -2.79 8.87
N PHE A 26 5.07 -3.53 9.26
CA PHE A 26 4.99 -4.17 10.56
C PHE A 26 6.08 -5.24 10.71
N ARG A 27 6.69 -5.32 11.89
CA ARG A 27 7.73 -6.30 12.23
C ARG A 27 7.54 -6.81 13.66
N THR A 28 7.75 -8.11 13.85
CA THR A 28 7.66 -8.81 15.15
C THR A 28 9.00 -8.84 15.90
N GLY A 29 10.09 -8.42 15.27
CA GLY A 29 11.42 -8.31 15.88
C GLY A 29 12.40 -7.48 15.05
N LEU A 30 13.53 -7.08 15.64
CA LEU A 30 14.56 -6.25 15.01
C LEU A 30 15.41 -7.01 13.97
N SER A 31 15.58 -8.32 14.13
CA SER A 31 16.42 -9.17 13.27
C SER A 31 15.64 -9.95 12.20
N GLU A 32 14.32 -9.75 12.12
CA GLU A 32 13.47 -10.50 11.19
C GLU A 32 13.30 -9.72 9.88
N HIS A 33 13.77 -10.29 8.76
CA HIS A 33 13.60 -9.69 7.43
C HIS A 33 12.13 -9.73 6.95
N ALA A 34 11.34 -10.66 7.50
CA ALA A 34 9.91 -10.78 7.26
C ALA A 34 9.17 -10.83 8.61
N ALA A 35 7.97 -10.25 8.67
CA ALA A 35 7.11 -10.38 9.84
C ALA A 35 6.24 -11.63 9.72
N ILE A 36 6.12 -12.40 10.80
CA ILE A 36 5.04 -13.38 10.92
C ILE A 36 3.80 -12.59 11.36
N ILE A 37 2.93 -12.28 10.40
CA ILE A 37 1.73 -11.49 10.64
C ILE A 37 0.56 -12.46 10.90
N ASP A 38 0.34 -12.80 12.17
CA ASP A 38 -0.79 -13.64 12.57
C ASP A 38 -2.16 -12.95 12.36
N ASN A 39 -2.17 -11.61 12.37
CA ASN A 39 -3.36 -10.80 12.17
C ASN A 39 -3.04 -9.52 11.37
N PRO A 40 -3.26 -9.53 10.04
CA PRO A 40 -2.97 -8.40 9.16
C PRO A 40 -3.77 -7.13 9.49
N ASP A 41 -5.01 -7.27 9.97
CA ASP A 41 -5.81 -6.12 10.41
C ASP A 41 -5.14 -5.43 11.61
N ALA A 42 -4.75 -6.23 12.61
CA ALA A 42 -4.11 -5.70 13.83
C ALA A 42 -2.75 -5.05 13.50
N ALA A 43 -1.96 -5.66 12.62
CA ALA A 43 -0.71 -5.07 12.15
C ALA A 43 -0.93 -3.72 11.48
N THR A 44 -1.89 -3.63 10.56
CA THR A 44 -2.26 -2.37 9.89
C THR A 44 -2.74 -1.32 10.89
N MET A 45 -3.62 -1.70 11.82
CA MET A 45 -4.13 -0.79 12.84
C MET A 45 -3.02 -0.27 13.78
N LEU A 46 -2.07 -1.11 14.17
CA LEU A 46 -0.91 -0.70 14.98
C LEU A 46 0.02 0.24 14.21
N VAL A 47 0.30 -0.07 12.95
CA VAL A 47 1.08 0.82 12.07
C VAL A 47 0.37 2.16 11.90
N ALA A 48 -0.94 2.17 11.68
CA ALA A 48 -1.72 3.40 11.51
C ALA A 48 -1.87 4.22 12.80
N SER A 49 -2.04 3.58 13.95
CA SER A 49 -2.35 4.27 15.22
C SER A 49 -1.12 4.73 16.00
N ASP A 50 -0.10 3.88 16.14
CA ASP A 50 1.13 4.21 16.89
C ASP A 50 2.33 4.40 15.96
N GLY A 51 2.42 3.59 14.90
CA GLY A 51 3.50 3.68 13.92
C GLY A 51 3.50 4.97 13.13
N PHE A 52 2.33 5.47 12.72
CA PHE A 52 2.19 6.57 11.78
C PHE A 52 2.78 7.86 12.32
N LEU A 53 2.44 8.24 13.56
CA LEU A 53 2.97 9.47 14.16
C LEU A 53 4.49 9.40 14.35
N ARG A 54 5.00 8.25 14.77
CA ARG A 54 6.45 8.04 14.94
C ARG A 54 7.18 8.03 13.60
N ALA A 55 6.58 7.42 12.58
CA ALA A 55 7.15 7.30 11.25
C ALA A 55 7.13 8.62 10.49
N THR A 56 6.12 9.47 10.70
CA THR A 56 6.01 10.83 10.15
C THR A 56 6.89 11.85 10.86
N SER A 57 7.27 11.62 12.12
CA SER A 57 8.07 12.57 12.89
C SER A 57 9.41 12.88 12.21
N GLY A 58 9.66 14.17 11.99
CA GLY A 58 10.88 14.65 11.32
C GLY A 58 10.93 14.44 9.80
N LEU A 59 9.87 13.89 9.19
CA LEU A 59 9.78 13.79 7.73
C LEU A 59 9.28 15.11 7.11
N PRO A 60 9.81 15.51 5.94
CA PRO A 60 9.27 16.63 5.19
C PRO A 60 7.78 16.44 4.84
N ASP A 61 7.04 17.54 4.75
CA ASP A 61 5.59 17.53 4.50
C ASP A 61 5.19 16.83 3.20
N ASN A 62 6.04 16.86 2.18
CA ASN A 62 5.78 16.23 0.88
C ASN A 62 6.02 14.71 0.85
N ILE A 63 6.67 14.13 1.87
CA ILE A 63 6.92 12.68 1.93
C ILE A 63 5.65 11.95 2.35
N LYS A 64 5.27 10.94 1.56
CA LYS A 64 4.11 10.08 1.77
C LYS A 64 4.49 8.80 2.49
N LEU A 65 3.48 8.14 3.04
CA LEU A 65 3.56 6.85 3.69
C LEU A 65 2.61 5.88 3.00
N CYS A 66 3.16 4.82 2.42
CA CYS A 66 2.38 3.71 1.91
C CYS A 66 2.08 2.73 3.04
N ILE A 67 0.81 2.34 3.15
CA ILE A 67 0.31 1.47 4.21
C ILE A 67 -0.57 0.42 3.57
N ASN A 68 -0.25 -0.84 3.84
CA ASN A 68 -1.03 -1.99 3.44
C ASN A 68 -2.38 -2.02 4.15
N PHE A 69 -3.48 -2.13 3.41
CA PHE A 69 -4.82 -2.32 3.96
C PHE A 69 -5.44 -3.62 3.45
N THR A 70 -5.95 -4.40 4.39
CA THR A 70 -6.78 -5.57 4.07
C THR A 70 -8.13 -5.14 3.50
N GLU A 71 -8.77 -6.04 2.75
CA GLU A 71 -10.15 -5.86 2.25
C GLU A 71 -11.11 -5.40 3.37
N LYS A 72 -11.01 -6.04 4.53
CA LYS A 72 -11.86 -5.72 5.69
C LYS A 72 -11.67 -4.28 6.15
N LEU A 73 -10.43 -3.81 6.28
CA LEU A 73 -10.15 -2.44 6.73
C LEU A 73 -10.58 -1.40 5.69
N ILE A 74 -10.45 -1.70 4.40
CA ILE A 74 -10.98 -0.86 3.31
C ILE A 74 -12.50 -0.73 3.45
N PHE A 75 -13.22 -1.85 3.63
CA PHE A 75 -14.68 -1.81 3.80
C PHE A 75 -15.15 -1.15 5.09
N GLN A 76 -14.36 -1.23 6.16
CA GLN A 76 -14.61 -0.52 7.42
C GLN A 76 -14.25 0.96 7.36
N ARG A 77 -13.79 1.47 6.21
CA ARG A 77 -13.38 2.87 6.01
C ARG A 77 -12.26 3.30 6.97
N PHE A 78 -11.45 2.35 7.42
CA PHE A 78 -10.32 2.63 8.30
C PHE A 78 -9.30 3.61 7.70
N PRO A 79 -9.02 3.63 6.37
CA PRO A 79 -8.14 4.65 5.79
C PRO A 79 -8.54 6.10 6.11
N LEU A 80 -9.84 6.38 6.28
CA LEU A 80 -10.36 7.72 6.61
C LEU A 80 -9.89 8.26 7.97
N ALA A 81 -9.33 7.40 8.82
CA ALA A 81 -8.72 7.81 10.08
C ALA A 81 -7.34 8.46 9.91
N LEU A 82 -6.74 8.39 8.71
CA LEU A 82 -5.41 8.92 8.42
C LEU A 82 -5.47 10.10 7.44
N PRO A 83 -4.55 11.06 7.50
CA PRO A 83 -4.58 12.23 6.62
C PRO A 83 -4.29 11.86 5.15
N PRO A 84 -5.20 12.15 4.19
CA PRO A 84 -5.07 11.73 2.78
C PRO A 84 -3.84 12.30 2.07
N GLN A 85 -3.36 13.48 2.47
CA GLN A 85 -2.19 14.11 1.85
C GLN A 85 -0.88 13.37 2.18
N LYS A 86 -0.88 12.54 3.23
CA LYS A 86 0.28 11.79 3.72
C LYS A 86 0.16 10.29 3.47
N THR A 87 -1.03 9.77 3.24
CA THR A 87 -1.28 8.33 3.17
C THR A 87 -1.52 7.88 1.73
N VAL A 88 -0.77 6.88 1.30
CA VAL A 88 -1.06 6.06 0.13
C VAL A 88 -1.67 4.75 0.63
N ILE A 89 -2.85 4.42 0.13
CA ILE A 89 -3.55 3.18 0.47
C ILE A 89 -3.01 2.07 -0.44
N GLU A 90 -2.28 1.11 0.11
CA GLU A 90 -1.85 -0.08 -0.63
C GLU A 90 -2.90 -1.18 -0.51
N ILE A 91 -3.46 -1.57 -1.65
CA ILE A 91 -4.36 -2.72 -1.77
C ILE A 91 -3.49 -3.95 -2.02
N LEU A 92 -3.63 -4.94 -1.14
CA LEU A 92 -2.96 -6.23 -1.28
C LEU A 92 -3.47 -6.99 -2.52
N GLU A 93 -2.59 -7.79 -3.12
CA GLU A 93 -2.79 -8.59 -4.32
C GLU A 93 -3.83 -9.72 -4.17
N ASN A 94 -4.22 -10.01 -2.93
CA ASN A 94 -5.22 -11.02 -2.61
C ASN A 94 -6.65 -10.43 -2.45
N VAL A 95 -6.82 -9.12 -2.56
CA VAL A 95 -8.12 -8.46 -2.40
C VAL A 95 -8.99 -8.71 -3.64
N PRO A 96 -10.16 -9.35 -3.52
CA PRO A 96 -11.02 -9.64 -4.65
C PRO A 96 -11.62 -8.36 -5.24
N VAL A 97 -11.53 -8.21 -6.57
CA VAL A 97 -12.20 -7.11 -7.27
C VAL A 97 -13.70 -7.39 -7.32
N THR A 98 -14.46 -6.60 -6.56
CA THR A 98 -15.91 -6.67 -6.48
C THR A 98 -16.52 -5.30 -6.79
N PRO A 99 -17.78 -5.22 -7.22
CA PRO A 99 -18.47 -3.93 -7.38
C PRO A 99 -18.42 -3.09 -6.11
N LYS A 100 -18.51 -3.73 -4.94
CA LYS A 100 -18.41 -3.04 -3.65
C LYS A 100 -17.03 -2.45 -3.40
N LEU A 101 -15.95 -3.16 -3.78
CA LEU A 101 -14.60 -2.61 -3.72
C LEU A 101 -14.46 -1.39 -4.62
N VAL A 102 -14.93 -1.47 -5.87
CA VAL A 102 -14.93 -0.35 -6.82
C VAL A 102 -15.61 0.90 -6.22
N GLU A 103 -16.77 0.73 -5.58
CA GLU A 103 -17.44 1.83 -4.86
C GLU A 103 -16.59 2.40 -3.73
N ARG A 104 -15.92 1.55 -2.93
CA ARG A 104 -15.02 2.03 -1.86
C ARG A 104 -13.82 2.80 -2.41
N LEU A 105 -13.18 2.30 -3.46
CA LEU A 105 -12.02 2.97 -4.05
C LEU A 105 -12.42 4.32 -4.63
N ARG A 106 -13.59 4.41 -5.27
CA ARG A 106 -14.14 5.69 -5.73
C ARG A 106 -14.35 6.68 -4.58
N GLU A 107 -14.93 6.24 -3.46
CA GLU A 107 -15.09 7.08 -2.27
C GLU A 107 -13.73 7.57 -1.76
N LEU A 108 -12.75 6.68 -1.60
CA LEU A 108 -11.40 7.03 -1.14
C LEU A 108 -10.69 8.00 -2.09
N LYS A 109 -10.87 7.86 -3.40
CA LYS A 109 -10.38 8.84 -4.37
C LYS A 109 -11.04 10.21 -4.22
N ALA A 110 -12.34 10.25 -3.96
CA ALA A 110 -13.08 11.50 -3.73
C ALA A 110 -12.62 12.21 -2.44
N GLU A 111 -12.19 11.46 -1.43
CA GLU A 111 -11.58 11.99 -0.19
C GLU A 111 -10.11 12.45 -0.37
N GLY A 112 -9.55 12.29 -1.57
CA GLY A 112 -8.22 12.81 -1.92
C GLY A 112 -7.06 11.85 -1.65
N TYR A 113 -7.33 10.57 -1.38
CA TYR A 113 -6.26 9.57 -1.22
C TYR A 113 -5.60 9.22 -2.56
N MET A 114 -4.31 8.89 -2.46
CA MET A 114 -3.64 8.09 -3.47
C MET A 114 -3.81 6.60 -3.14
N ILE A 115 -3.96 5.78 -4.17
CA ILE A 115 -4.17 4.34 -4.03
C ILE A 115 -3.12 3.61 -4.86
N ALA A 116 -2.46 2.64 -4.23
CA ALA A 116 -1.50 1.75 -4.85
C ALA A 116 -2.06 0.32 -4.90
N LEU A 117 -1.74 -0.41 -5.97
CA LEU A 117 -1.97 -1.85 -6.08
C LEU A 117 -0.64 -2.57 -5.88
N ASP A 118 -0.57 -3.44 -4.87
CA ASP A 118 0.66 -4.17 -4.54
C ASP A 118 0.83 -5.45 -5.36
N ASP A 119 2.10 -5.88 -5.54
CA ASP A 119 2.53 -7.12 -6.21
C ASP A 119 1.70 -7.50 -7.47
N PHE A 120 1.50 -6.52 -8.36
CA PHE A 120 0.67 -6.72 -9.54
C PHE A 120 1.37 -7.59 -10.59
N VAL A 121 0.70 -8.68 -10.97
CA VAL A 121 1.19 -9.67 -11.94
C VAL A 121 0.46 -9.66 -13.29
N GLY A 122 -0.11 -8.53 -13.70
CA GLY A 122 -0.78 -8.43 -15.01
C GLY A 122 -2.17 -9.07 -15.09
N ASN A 123 -2.83 -9.30 -13.95
CA ASN A 123 -4.14 -9.96 -13.94
C ASN A 123 -5.25 -9.03 -14.49
N PRO A 124 -5.97 -9.42 -15.56
CA PRO A 124 -7.06 -8.61 -16.14
C PRO A 124 -8.23 -8.35 -15.20
N SER A 125 -8.39 -9.12 -14.11
CA SER A 125 -9.46 -8.91 -13.12
C SER A 125 -9.41 -7.55 -12.44
N TYR A 126 -8.26 -6.87 -12.47
CA TYR A 126 -8.07 -5.53 -11.91
C TYR A 126 -8.60 -4.40 -12.79
N LYS A 127 -9.10 -4.71 -14.01
CA LYS A 127 -9.55 -3.69 -14.96
C LYS A 127 -10.53 -2.69 -14.36
N ASP A 128 -11.51 -3.16 -13.59
CA ASP A 128 -12.57 -2.31 -13.04
C ASP A 128 -12.09 -1.35 -11.95
N ILE A 129 -10.92 -1.61 -11.35
CA ILE A 129 -10.33 -0.74 -10.33
C ILE A 129 -9.26 0.21 -10.88
N PHE A 130 -8.68 -0.05 -12.05
CA PHE A 130 -7.61 0.79 -12.63
C PHE A 130 -7.91 2.29 -12.69
N PRO A 131 -9.15 2.76 -12.97
CA PRO A 131 -9.45 4.19 -12.93
C PRO A 131 -9.23 4.86 -11.56
N TYR A 132 -9.10 4.06 -10.49
CA TYR A 132 -8.91 4.53 -9.11
C TYR A 132 -7.51 4.22 -8.57
N ILE A 133 -6.61 3.62 -9.37
CA ILE A 133 -5.25 3.29 -8.96
C ILE A 133 -4.29 4.35 -9.50
N ASP A 134 -3.49 4.95 -8.61
CA ASP A 134 -2.46 5.92 -8.97
C ASP A 134 -1.09 5.26 -9.16
N ILE A 135 -0.85 4.15 -8.47
CA ILE A 135 0.45 3.48 -8.41
C ILE A 135 0.24 1.97 -8.56
N ILE A 136 1.06 1.34 -9.38
CA ILE A 136 1.12 -0.12 -9.48
C ILE A 136 2.53 -0.52 -9.07
N LYS A 137 2.63 -1.37 -8.04
CA LYS A 137 3.90 -1.98 -7.62
C LYS A 137 4.07 -3.29 -8.38
N LEU A 138 5.26 -3.50 -8.92
CA LEU A 138 5.60 -4.68 -9.72
C LEU A 138 6.72 -5.44 -9.01
N ASP A 139 6.54 -6.74 -8.86
CA ASP A 139 7.64 -7.59 -8.41
C ASP A 139 8.64 -7.77 -9.56
N CYS A 140 9.86 -7.30 -9.32
CA CYS A 140 10.97 -7.42 -10.26
C CYS A 140 11.91 -8.58 -9.92
N LEU A 141 11.79 -9.18 -8.73
CA LEU A 141 12.71 -10.21 -8.27
C LEU A 141 12.51 -11.49 -9.08
N GLY A 142 13.58 -11.97 -9.71
CA GLY A 142 13.52 -13.17 -10.54
C GLY A 142 12.84 -12.96 -11.91
N HIS A 143 12.45 -11.74 -12.25
CA HIS A 143 11.86 -11.40 -13.54
C HIS A 143 12.83 -10.61 -14.43
N SER A 144 12.83 -10.91 -15.73
CA SER A 144 13.48 -10.09 -16.74
C SER A 144 12.69 -8.80 -16.99
N VAL A 145 13.39 -7.77 -17.50
CA VAL A 145 12.76 -6.49 -17.85
C VAL A 145 11.60 -6.67 -18.84
N ALA A 146 11.74 -7.60 -19.80
CA ALA A 146 10.69 -7.88 -20.77
C ALA A 146 9.43 -8.46 -20.12
N GLU A 147 9.59 -9.38 -19.16
CA GLU A 147 8.47 -9.97 -18.41
C GLU A 147 7.73 -8.92 -17.57
N VAL A 148 8.46 -8.04 -16.88
CA VAL A 148 7.85 -6.94 -16.11
C VAL A 148 7.09 -5.95 -17.01
N ILE A 149 7.63 -5.65 -18.20
CA ILE A 149 6.94 -4.80 -19.18
C ILE A 149 5.66 -5.45 -19.68
N ASP A 150 5.65 -6.76 -19.90
CA ASP A 150 4.47 -7.49 -20.38
C ASP A 150 3.34 -7.49 -19.33
N GLN A 151 3.68 -7.60 -18.04
CA GLN A 151 2.70 -7.46 -16.95
C GLN A 151 1.96 -6.12 -17.00
N CYS A 152 2.57 -5.06 -17.53
CA CYS A 152 1.96 -3.73 -17.65
C CYS A 152 1.02 -3.57 -18.85
N CYS A 153 0.95 -4.54 -19.78
CA CYS A 153 0.09 -4.48 -20.98
C CYS A 153 -1.40 -4.22 -20.68
N PRO A 154 -2.03 -4.85 -19.66
CA PRO A 154 -3.44 -4.60 -19.34
C PRO A 154 -3.74 -3.16 -18.90
N VAL A 155 -2.75 -2.45 -18.39
CA VAL A 155 -2.89 -1.07 -17.87
C VAL A 155 -2.94 -0.05 -19.00
N LYS A 156 -2.36 -0.35 -20.16
CA LYS A 156 -2.26 0.57 -21.31
C LYS A 156 -3.56 0.69 -22.12
N HIS A 157 -4.55 -0.17 -21.85
CA HIS A 157 -5.81 -0.24 -22.59
C HIS A 157 -7.04 -0.23 -21.65
N PRO A 158 -7.25 0.82 -20.84
CA PRO A 158 -8.43 0.96 -19.99
C PRO A 158 -9.73 1.07 -20.80
#